data_AF-A0A377AAV6-F1
#
_entry.id   AF-A0A377AAV6-F1
#
_cell.length_a   1.000
_cell.length_b   1.000
_cell.length_c   1.000
_cell.angle_alpha   90.00
_cell.angle_beta   90.00
_cell.angle_gamma   90.00
#
_symmetry.space_group_name_H-M   'P 1'
#
loop_
_entity.id
_entity.type
_entity.pdbx_description
1 polymer ?
#
loop_
_entity_poly.entity_id
_entity_poly.type
_entity_poly.pdbx_seq_one_letter_code
_entity_poly.pdbx_strand_id
1 'polypeptide(L)'
;MPVRASIEPLTWENAFFGVNSAIVRITSEAPLLTPDVLAPWSRVQAKIAASNTGELDALQQLGFSLVEGEVDLALPVNNVSDSGAVVAQETDIPALRQLASAAFAQSRFRAPWYAPDASRRFYAQWIENAVRGTFDHQCLILRAASGGIRGYVSLRNSMRQMRELACWLDAV
;
A
#
# COMPACT_ATOMS: atom_id res chain seq x y z
N MET A 1 -14.83 -11.22 21.06
CA MET A 1 -13.74 -12.08 21.58
C MET A 1 -12.49 -11.21 21.70
N PRO A 2 -11.65 -11.38 22.74
CA PRO A 2 -10.44 -10.58 22.87
C PRO A 2 -9.44 -10.95 21.76
N VAL A 3 -8.90 -9.93 21.07
CA VAL A 3 -7.85 -10.11 20.06
C VAL A 3 -6.48 -9.86 20.68
N ARG A 4 -5.49 -10.64 20.25
CA ARG A 4 -4.09 -10.53 20.70
C ARG A 4 -3.24 -10.09 19.52
N ALA A 5 -2.42 -9.07 19.71
CA ALA A 5 -1.63 -8.49 18.63
C ALA A 5 -0.42 -7.71 19.13
N SER A 6 0.65 -7.68 18.32
CA SER A 6 1.71 -6.69 18.49
C SER A 6 1.34 -5.41 17.76
N ILE A 7 1.90 -4.29 18.23
CA ILE A 7 1.78 -2.99 17.58
C ILE A 7 3.18 -2.58 17.14
N GLU A 8 3.37 -2.44 15.84
CA GLU A 8 4.66 -2.14 15.22
C GLU A 8 4.62 -0.73 14.61
N PRO A 9 5.60 0.15 14.90
CA PRO A 9 5.63 1.49 14.32
C PRO A 9 5.85 1.41 12.80
N LEU A 10 5.07 2.17 12.04
CA LEU A 10 5.25 2.28 10.60
C LEU A 10 6.35 3.30 10.28
N THR A 11 7.60 3.00 10.62
CA THR A 11 8.73 3.94 10.59
C THR A 11 8.84 4.73 9.28
N TRP A 12 8.72 4.05 8.13
CA TRP A 12 8.79 4.71 6.83
C TRP A 12 7.59 5.63 6.58
N GLU A 13 6.36 5.18 6.87
CA GLU A 13 5.14 6.00 6.68
C GLU A 13 5.14 7.19 7.64
N ASN A 14 5.60 6.99 8.87
CA ASN A 14 5.73 8.05 9.88
C ASN A 14 6.68 9.16 9.41
N ALA A 15 7.84 8.78 8.90
CA ALA A 15 8.80 9.73 8.33
C ALA A 15 8.24 10.42 7.07
N PHE A 16 7.57 9.67 6.20
CA PHE A 16 7.09 10.19 4.91
C PHE A 16 5.88 11.13 5.05
N PHE A 17 4.90 10.76 5.89
CA PHE A 17 3.67 11.54 6.09
C PHE A 17 3.75 12.51 7.26
N GLY A 18 4.76 12.40 8.13
CA GLY A 18 4.87 13.22 9.34
C GLY A 18 3.79 12.88 10.38
N VAL A 19 3.48 11.58 10.54
CA VAL A 19 2.46 11.07 11.47
C VAL A 19 3.07 10.11 12.49
N ASN A 20 2.36 9.84 13.60
CA ASN A 20 2.73 8.81 14.56
C ASN A 20 1.80 7.60 14.42
N SER A 21 2.07 6.76 13.41
CA SER A 21 1.24 5.60 13.09
C SER A 21 1.92 4.26 13.35
N ALA A 22 1.09 3.25 13.57
CA ALA A 22 1.51 1.87 13.77
C ALA A 22 0.60 0.88 13.05
N ILE A 23 1.02 -0.37 12.96
CA ILE A 23 0.25 -1.48 12.41
C ILE A 23 0.07 -2.58 13.46
N VAL A 24 -1.15 -3.09 13.55
CA VAL A 24 -1.52 -4.24 14.37
C VAL A 24 -1.15 -5.52 13.60
N ARG A 25 -0.41 -6.41 14.25
CA ARG A 25 -0.13 -7.78 13.78
C ARG A 25 -0.81 -8.77 14.71
N ILE A 26 -1.94 -9.31 14.29
CA ILE A 26 -2.72 -10.27 15.07
C ILE A 26 -1.95 -11.58 15.14
N THR A 27 -1.74 -12.07 16.37
CA THR A 27 -1.09 -13.36 16.65
C THR A 27 -1.44 -13.81 18.06
N SER A 28 -1.61 -15.12 18.25
CA SER A 28 -1.96 -15.71 19.55
C SER A 28 -0.89 -15.47 20.63
N GLU A 29 0.36 -15.28 20.23
CA GLU A 29 1.50 -15.13 21.15
C GLU A 29 1.68 -13.69 21.68
N ALA A 30 1.04 -12.70 21.05
CA ALA A 30 1.18 -11.31 21.44
C ALA A 30 0.31 -10.95 22.67
N PRO A 31 0.51 -9.78 23.30
CA PRO A 31 -0.38 -9.27 24.36
C PRO A 31 -1.83 -9.05 23.88
N LEU A 32 -2.75 -8.86 24.82
CA LEU A 32 -4.11 -8.43 24.51
C LEU A 32 -4.07 -7.03 23.88
N LEU A 33 -4.84 -6.86 22.79
CA LEU A 33 -5.07 -5.56 22.20
C LEU A 33 -6.17 -4.85 23.00
N THR A 34 -5.83 -3.69 23.55
CA THR A 34 -6.73 -2.88 24.39
C THR A 34 -6.76 -1.43 23.89
N PRO A 35 -7.79 -0.65 24.26
CA PRO A 35 -7.82 0.78 23.94
C PRO A 35 -6.59 1.54 24.44
N ASP A 36 -6.06 1.19 25.62
CA ASP A 36 -4.92 1.88 26.23
C ASP A 36 -3.63 1.75 25.41
N VAL A 37 -3.40 0.62 24.75
CA VAL A 37 -2.21 0.43 23.90
C VAL A 37 -2.35 1.08 22.52
N LEU A 38 -3.58 1.39 22.11
CA LEU A 38 -3.90 2.10 20.86
C LEU A 38 -3.84 3.63 21.04
N ALA A 39 -4.24 4.13 22.21
CA ALA A 39 -4.37 5.56 22.50
C ALA A 39 -3.13 6.45 22.23
N PRO A 40 -1.88 5.98 22.36
CA PRO A 40 -0.69 6.82 22.09
C PRO A 40 -0.44 7.12 20.61
N TRP A 41 -1.11 6.41 19.69
CA TRP A 41 -0.88 6.52 18.26
C TRP A 41 -1.88 7.47 17.63
N SER A 42 -1.44 8.31 16.69
CA SER A 42 -2.36 9.18 15.93
C SER A 42 -3.18 8.41 14.89
N ARG A 43 -2.75 7.19 14.57
CA ARG A 43 -3.38 6.28 13.61
C ARG A 43 -2.87 4.86 13.83
N VAL A 44 -3.77 3.89 13.82
CA VAL A 44 -3.39 2.48 13.87
C VAL A 44 -4.04 1.74 12.71
N GLN A 45 -3.23 1.04 11.93
CA GLN A 45 -3.67 0.24 10.78
C GLN A 45 -3.81 -1.24 11.19
N ALA A 46 -4.71 -1.96 10.54
CA ALA A 46 -4.80 -3.41 10.59
C ALA A 46 -5.12 -3.93 9.18
N LYS A 47 -4.49 -5.05 8.80
CA LYS A 47 -4.84 -5.81 7.60
C LYS A 47 -5.25 -7.22 8.04
N ILE A 48 -6.47 -7.61 7.71
CA ILE A 48 -7.02 -8.93 8.06
C ILE A 48 -7.49 -9.66 6.80
N ALA A 49 -7.52 -10.99 6.85
CA ALA A 49 -8.20 -11.78 5.83
C ALA A 49 -9.69 -11.42 5.81
N ALA A 50 -10.27 -11.18 4.63
CA ALA A 50 -11.68 -10.83 4.49
C ALA A 50 -12.62 -11.97 4.94
N SER A 51 -12.13 -13.21 4.97
CA SER A 51 -12.86 -14.36 5.54
C SER A 51 -12.88 -14.39 7.06
N ASN A 52 -12.04 -13.60 7.74
CA ASN A 52 -11.93 -13.61 9.19
C ASN A 52 -12.85 -12.57 9.84
N THR A 53 -14.15 -12.86 9.83
CA THR A 53 -15.17 -11.97 10.41
C THR A 53 -15.02 -11.81 11.92
N GLY A 54 -14.42 -12.79 12.61
CA GLY A 54 -14.17 -12.69 14.05
C GLY A 54 -13.14 -11.62 14.40
N GLU A 55 -12.06 -11.51 13.61
CA GLU A 55 -11.10 -10.41 13.75
C GLU A 55 -11.70 -9.06 13.35
N LEU A 56 -12.53 -9.04 12.30
CA LEU A 56 -13.27 -7.84 11.88
C LEU A 56 -14.12 -7.29 13.04
N ASP A 57 -14.97 -8.14 13.64
CA ASP A 57 -15.84 -7.75 14.75
C ASP A 57 -15.03 -7.27 15.96
N ALA A 58 -13.93 -7.96 16.29
CA ALA A 58 -13.06 -7.60 17.41
C ALA A 58 -12.37 -6.24 17.20
N LEU A 59 -11.90 -5.95 15.98
CA LEU A 59 -11.30 -4.67 15.63
C LEU A 59 -12.35 -3.54 15.62
N GLN A 60 -13.55 -3.80 15.11
CA GLN A 60 -14.64 -2.81 15.16
C GLN A 60 -15.06 -2.45 16.59
N GLN A 61 -15.05 -3.43 17.51
CA GLN A 61 -15.27 -3.17 18.94
C GLN A 61 -14.19 -2.28 19.57
N LEU A 62 -12.99 -2.24 18.97
CA LEU A 62 -11.88 -1.37 19.35
C LEU A 62 -11.86 -0.04 18.56
N GLY A 63 -12.90 0.25 17.76
CA GLY A 63 -13.04 1.51 17.04
C GLY A 63 -12.42 1.53 15.64
N PHE A 64 -11.90 0.41 15.14
CA PHE A 64 -11.41 0.33 13.77
C PHE A 64 -12.55 0.43 12.76
N SER A 65 -12.28 1.10 11.65
CA SER A 65 -13.22 1.31 10.55
C SER A 65 -12.60 0.88 9.23
N LEU A 66 -13.42 0.34 8.34
CA LEU A 66 -12.98 -0.11 7.02
C LEU A 66 -12.46 1.06 6.18
N VAL A 67 -11.27 0.90 5.60
CA VAL A 67 -10.68 1.85 4.66
C VAL A 67 -10.97 1.42 3.21
N GLU A 68 -10.58 0.18 2.88
CA GLU A 68 -10.79 -0.47 1.58
C GLU A 68 -10.60 -1.99 1.68
N GLY A 69 -11.04 -2.72 0.65
CA GLY A 69 -10.73 -4.12 0.42
C GLY A 69 -9.64 -4.30 -0.64
N GLU A 70 -8.84 -5.34 -0.52
CA GLU A 70 -7.72 -5.68 -1.40
C GLU A 70 -7.87 -7.12 -1.89
N VAL A 71 -7.74 -7.34 -3.20
CA VAL A 71 -7.71 -8.66 -3.82
C VAL A 71 -6.31 -8.91 -4.37
N ASP A 72 -5.61 -9.91 -3.86
CA ASP A 72 -4.32 -10.34 -4.42
C ASP A 72 -4.54 -11.44 -5.49
N LEU A 73 -4.00 -11.21 -6.69
CA LEU A 73 -4.18 -12.08 -7.86
C LEU A 73 -2.84 -12.61 -8.36
N ALA A 74 -2.86 -13.83 -8.89
CA ALA A 74 -1.69 -14.45 -9.49
C ALA A 74 -2.02 -15.02 -10.86
N LEU A 75 -1.14 -14.75 -11.83
CA LEU A 75 -1.18 -15.34 -13.16
C LEU A 75 0.09 -16.16 -13.41
N PRO A 76 0.00 -17.34 -14.06
CA PRO A 76 1.20 -18.07 -14.48
C PRO A 76 1.96 -17.26 -15.54
N VAL A 77 3.28 -17.21 -15.41
CA VAL A 77 4.16 -16.57 -16.40
C VAL A 77 4.45 -17.59 -17.50
N ASN A 78 3.86 -17.36 -18.68
CA ASN A 78 4.08 -18.15 -19.87
C ASN A 78 4.97 -17.39 -20.86
N ASN A 79 5.36 -18.05 -21.95
CA ASN A 79 6.04 -17.37 -23.04
C ASN A 79 5.09 -16.35 -23.71
N VAL A 80 5.50 -15.09 -23.76
CA VAL A 80 4.69 -13.97 -24.27
C VAL A 80 5.49 -13.17 -25.29
N SER A 81 4.79 -12.52 -26.23
CA SER A 81 5.42 -11.62 -27.19
C SER A 81 5.91 -10.33 -26.54
N ASP A 82 6.96 -9.74 -27.10
CA ASP A 82 7.42 -8.41 -26.71
C ASP A 82 6.31 -7.37 -26.98
N SER A 83 6.04 -6.53 -25.96
CA SER A 83 5.05 -5.46 -26.03
C SER A 83 5.61 -4.17 -26.65
N GLY A 84 6.93 -4.07 -26.82
CA GLY A 84 7.62 -2.84 -27.21
C GLY A 84 7.75 -1.83 -26.06
N ALA A 85 7.51 -2.25 -24.82
CA ALA A 85 7.76 -1.43 -23.65
C ALA A 85 9.26 -1.26 -23.41
N VAL A 86 9.66 -0.07 -22.96
CA VAL A 86 11.07 0.25 -22.65
C VAL A 86 11.24 0.51 -21.16
N VAL A 87 12.45 0.30 -20.65
CA VAL A 87 12.78 0.66 -19.27
C VAL A 87 12.77 2.18 -19.13
N ALA A 88 11.98 2.69 -18.18
CA ALA A 88 11.91 4.10 -17.85
C ALA A 88 13.28 4.63 -17.39
N GLN A 89 13.59 5.85 -17.78
CA GLN A 89 14.84 6.52 -17.42
C GLN A 89 14.57 7.64 -16.41
N GLU A 90 15.62 8.20 -15.80
CA GLU A 90 15.46 9.31 -14.86
C GLU A 90 14.76 10.53 -15.46
N THR A 91 14.92 10.73 -16.77
CA THR A 91 14.23 11.80 -17.53
C THR A 91 12.72 11.59 -17.62
N ASP A 92 12.21 10.37 -17.42
CA ASP A 92 10.78 10.06 -17.40
C ASP A 92 10.14 10.32 -16.02
N ILE A 93 10.94 10.50 -14.95
CA ILE A 93 10.46 10.66 -13.57
C ILE A 93 9.43 11.79 -13.44
N PRO A 94 9.64 13.02 -13.95
CA PRO A 94 8.67 14.10 -13.78
C PRO A 94 7.29 13.75 -14.34
N ALA A 95 7.24 13.16 -15.54
CA ALA A 95 5.99 12.75 -16.18
C ALA A 95 5.33 11.58 -15.44
N LEU A 96 6.11 10.58 -15.04
CA LEU A 96 5.61 9.43 -14.28
C LEU A 96 5.04 9.83 -12.92
N ARG A 97 5.70 10.72 -12.19
CA ARG A 97 5.21 11.26 -10.91
C ARG A 97 3.85 11.92 -11.07
N GLN A 98 3.67 12.72 -12.12
CA GLN A 98 2.39 13.37 -12.41
C GLN A 98 1.30 12.32 -12.69
N LEU A 99 1.58 11.36 -13.58
CA LEU A 99 0.62 10.30 -13.93
C LEU A 99 0.23 9.45 -12.71
N ALA A 100 1.20 9.01 -11.89
CA ALA A 100 0.94 8.21 -10.70
C ALA A 100 0.15 8.99 -9.64
N SER A 101 0.49 10.27 -9.43
CA SER A 101 -0.22 11.12 -8.48
C SER A 101 -1.70 11.33 -8.85
N ALA A 102 -2.01 11.36 -10.14
CA ALA A 102 -3.37 11.51 -10.64
C ALA A 102 -4.14 10.19 -10.62
N ALA A 103 -3.52 9.10 -11.10
CA ALA A 103 -4.17 7.81 -11.26
C ALA A 103 -4.54 7.15 -9.92
N PHE A 104 -3.71 7.33 -8.89
CA PHE A 104 -3.85 6.62 -7.62
C PHE A 104 -4.30 7.50 -6.45
N ALA A 105 -4.98 8.62 -6.73
CA ALA A 105 -5.38 9.60 -5.69
C ALA A 105 -6.41 9.08 -4.66
N GLN A 106 -7.08 7.95 -4.92
CA GLN A 106 -8.13 7.37 -4.07
C GLN A 106 -7.71 6.01 -3.47
N SER A 107 -6.49 5.93 -2.93
CA SER A 107 -5.99 4.73 -2.23
C SER A 107 -6.35 4.72 -0.74
N ARG A 108 -5.88 3.71 0.00
CA ARG A 108 -5.92 3.69 1.48
C ARG A 108 -5.33 4.92 2.17
N PHE A 109 -4.51 5.72 1.48
CA PHE A 109 -3.94 6.97 1.97
C PHE A 109 -4.79 8.22 1.62
N ARG A 110 -6.08 8.05 1.33
CA ARG A 110 -7.02 9.14 1.01
C ARG A 110 -7.52 9.87 2.26
N ALA A 111 -8.12 11.03 2.04
CA ALA A 111 -8.96 11.68 3.06
C ALA A 111 -10.21 10.82 3.35
N PRO A 112 -10.71 10.78 4.60
CA PRO A 112 -10.28 11.58 5.75
C PRO A 112 -9.13 10.96 6.57
N TRP A 113 -8.58 9.81 6.16
CA TRP A 113 -7.55 9.09 6.91
C TRP A 113 -6.20 9.83 6.90
N TYR A 114 -5.80 10.34 5.74
CA TYR A 114 -4.58 11.13 5.60
C TYR A 114 -4.89 12.51 5.02
N ALA A 115 -3.88 13.38 5.03
CA ALA A 115 -3.96 14.69 4.39
C ALA A 115 -4.37 14.55 2.90
N PRO A 116 -5.11 15.51 2.32
CA PRO A 116 -5.63 15.40 0.94
C PRO A 116 -4.58 15.16 -0.15
N ASP A 117 -3.32 15.51 0.08
CA ASP A 117 -2.19 15.32 -0.84
C ASP A 117 -1.37 14.04 -0.56
N ALA A 118 -1.62 13.34 0.55
CA ALA A 118 -0.80 12.21 1.01
C ALA A 118 -0.74 11.07 -0.02
N SER A 119 -1.90 10.60 -0.48
CA SER A 119 -2.00 9.54 -1.49
C SER A 119 -1.22 9.92 -2.76
N ARG A 120 -1.38 11.15 -3.26
CA ARG A 120 -0.70 11.66 -4.44
C ARG A 120 0.82 11.67 -4.28
N ARG A 121 1.30 12.17 -3.13
CA ARG A 121 2.74 12.19 -2.79
C ARG A 121 3.31 10.78 -2.72
N PHE A 122 2.58 9.86 -2.10
CA PHE A 122 3.00 8.48 -1.92
C PHE A 122 3.23 7.77 -3.26
N TYR A 123 2.25 7.78 -4.17
CA TYR A 123 2.42 7.11 -5.48
C TYR A 123 3.39 7.81 -6.41
N ALA A 124 3.53 9.15 -6.31
CA ALA A 124 4.61 9.85 -7.00
C ALA A 124 5.99 9.39 -6.50
N GLN A 125 6.18 9.23 -5.19
CA GLN A 125 7.44 8.72 -4.65
C GLN A 125 7.66 7.25 -5.00
N TRP A 126 6.60 6.43 -4.99
CA TRP A 126 6.67 5.02 -5.36
C TRP A 126 7.22 4.87 -6.78
N ILE A 127 6.59 5.52 -7.75
CA ILE A 127 7.01 5.35 -9.15
C ILE A 127 8.41 5.88 -9.39
N GLU A 128 8.82 6.95 -8.70
CA GLU A 128 10.21 7.42 -8.74
C GLU A 128 11.18 6.37 -8.20
N ASN A 129 10.87 5.74 -7.06
CA ASN A 129 11.71 4.67 -6.51
C ASN A 129 11.82 3.46 -7.45
N ALA A 130 10.75 3.17 -8.21
CA ALA A 130 10.73 2.12 -9.23
C ALA A 130 11.64 2.43 -10.43
N VAL A 131 11.71 3.70 -10.83
CA VAL A 131 12.64 4.15 -11.89
C VAL A 131 14.09 4.08 -11.39
N ARG A 132 14.33 4.47 -10.14
CA ARG A 132 15.68 4.47 -9.54
C ARG A 132 16.16 3.09 -9.08
N GLY A 133 15.31 2.06 -9.10
CA GLY A 133 15.67 0.70 -8.72
C GLY A 133 15.88 0.48 -7.22
N THR A 134 15.38 1.37 -6.35
CA THR A 134 15.67 1.32 -4.91
C THR A 134 14.68 0.47 -4.10
N PHE A 135 13.45 0.26 -4.60
CA PHE A 135 12.38 -0.51 -3.91
C PHE A 135 11.62 -1.45 -4.86
N ASP A 136 11.21 -0.93 -6.02
CA ASP A 136 10.79 -1.71 -7.19
C ASP A 136 11.98 -1.71 -8.16
N HIS A 137 12.26 -2.86 -8.77
CA HIS A 137 13.51 -3.00 -9.53
C HIS A 137 13.45 -2.30 -10.88
N GLN A 138 12.27 -2.23 -11.52
CA GLN A 138 12.14 -1.64 -12.84
C GLN A 138 10.75 -1.01 -13.04
N CYS A 139 10.71 0.14 -13.71
CA CYS A 139 9.51 0.71 -14.30
C CYS A 139 9.60 0.56 -15.83
N LEU A 140 8.58 -0.04 -16.44
CA LEU A 140 8.45 -0.15 -17.90
C LEU A 140 7.42 0.85 -18.40
N ILE A 141 7.69 1.48 -19.54
CA ILE A 141 6.82 2.46 -20.18
C ILE A 141 6.51 2.07 -21.63
N LEU A 142 5.26 2.30 -22.03
CA LEU A 142 4.84 2.30 -23.42
C LEU A 142 4.72 3.74 -23.91
N ARG A 143 5.31 4.05 -25.06
CA ARG A 143 5.21 5.38 -25.67
C ARG A 143 4.12 5.43 -26.73
N ALA A 144 3.42 6.55 -26.82
CA ALA A 144 2.57 6.88 -27.96
C ALA A 144 3.44 7.30 -29.16
N ALA A 145 2.83 7.36 -30.36
CA ALA A 145 3.52 7.86 -31.56
C ALA A 145 4.02 9.30 -31.41
N SER A 146 3.41 10.10 -30.53
CA SER A 146 3.85 11.45 -30.18
C SER A 146 5.07 11.50 -29.24
N GLY A 147 5.58 10.35 -28.77
CA GLY A 147 6.69 10.25 -27.81
C GLY A 147 6.28 10.32 -26.33
N GLY A 148 5.05 10.75 -26.03
CA GLY A 148 4.51 10.78 -24.67
C GLY A 148 4.27 9.40 -24.07
N ILE A 149 4.21 9.31 -22.73
CA ILE A 149 3.92 8.06 -22.01
C ILE A 149 2.43 7.72 -22.20
N ARG A 150 2.16 6.55 -22.79
CA ARG A 150 0.82 5.99 -22.96
C ARG A 150 0.40 5.15 -21.76
N GLY A 151 1.35 4.47 -21.12
CA GLY A 151 1.11 3.61 -19.97
C GLY A 151 2.44 3.20 -19.33
N TYR A 152 2.37 2.76 -18.09
CA TYR A 152 3.53 2.31 -17.33
C TYR A 152 3.17 1.18 -16.37
N VAL A 153 4.16 0.40 -15.96
CA VAL A 153 4.04 -0.66 -14.95
C VAL A 153 5.34 -0.73 -14.15
N SER A 154 5.24 -0.77 -12.82
CA SER A 154 6.39 -1.10 -11.97
C SER A 154 6.40 -2.59 -11.67
N LEU A 155 7.59 -3.18 -11.69
CA LEU A 155 7.82 -4.60 -11.49
C LEU A 155 8.91 -4.80 -10.44
N ARG A 156 8.68 -5.80 -9.59
CA ARG A 156 9.64 -6.25 -8.59
C ARG A 156 9.69 -7.77 -8.60
N ASN A 157 10.90 -8.32 -8.56
CA ASN A 157 11.06 -9.74 -8.36
C ASN A 157 10.79 -10.08 -6.89
N SER A 158 9.79 -10.93 -6.63
CA SER A 158 9.45 -11.37 -5.29
C SER A 158 9.25 -12.88 -5.27
N MET A 159 9.80 -13.55 -4.25
CA MET A 159 9.63 -15.01 -4.05
C MET A 159 8.32 -15.34 -3.32
N ARG A 160 7.57 -14.33 -2.86
CA ARG A 160 6.40 -14.51 -2.01
C ARG A 160 5.14 -14.46 -2.87
N GLN A 161 4.50 -15.61 -3.03
CA GLN A 161 3.16 -15.68 -3.58
C GLN A 161 2.19 -15.83 -2.42
N MET A 162 1.54 -14.75 -2.02
CA MET A 162 0.34 -14.83 -1.20
C MET A 162 -0.87 -14.69 -2.12
N ARG A 163 -1.96 -15.34 -1.76
CA ARG A 163 -3.26 -15.21 -2.43
C ARG A 163 -4.23 -14.97 -1.33
N GLU A 164 -4.63 -13.72 -1.16
CA GLU A 164 -5.47 -13.35 -0.04
C GLU A 164 -6.40 -12.22 -0.46
N LEU A 165 -7.67 -12.40 -0.11
CA LEU A 165 -8.62 -11.29 -0.05
C LEU A 165 -8.45 -10.70 1.34
N ALA A 166 -8.10 -9.43 1.42
CA ALA A 166 -7.83 -8.75 2.68
C ALA A 166 -8.62 -7.45 2.81
N CYS A 167 -8.78 -6.99 4.04
CA CYS A 167 -9.39 -5.70 4.36
C CYS A 167 -8.38 -4.85 5.11
N TRP A 168 -8.26 -3.59 4.71
CA TRP A 168 -7.53 -2.58 5.47
C TRP A 168 -8.49 -1.83 6.39
N LEU A 169 -8.13 -1.75 7.66
CA LEU A 169 -8.87 -1.01 8.67
C LEU A 169 -7.96 -0.03 9.38
N ASP A 170 -8.52 1.13 9.72
CA ASP A 170 -7.82 2.17 10.47
C ASP A 170 -8.64 2.56 11.71
N ALA A 171 -7.93 2.79 12.82
CA ALA A 171 -8.42 3.50 13.99
C ALA A 171 -7.66 4.82 14.16
N VAL A 172 -8.35 5.85 14.65
CA VAL A 172 -7.81 7.19 14.94
C VAL A 172 -7.87 7.44 16.43
#